data_AF-A0A960HMC3-F1
#
_entry.id   AF-A0A960HMC3-F1
#
_cell.length_a   1.000
_cell.length_b   1.000
_cell.length_c   1.000
_cell.angle_alpha   90.00
_cell.angle_beta   90.00
_cell.angle_gamma   90.00
#
_symmetry.space_group_name_H-M   'P 1'
#
loop_
_entity.id
_entity.type
_entity.pdbx_description
1 polymer ?
#
loop_
_entity_poly.entity_id
_entity_poly.type
_entity_poly.pdbx_seq_one_letter_code
_entity_poly.pdbx_strand_id
1 'polypeptide(L)'
;MARSTLNDTDAAAREVLVERWRSMSIEERLVQVAQICEDVERLALIGIDQASPGLTERELRHELARRRYGATLADAAYSGEPSPR
;
A
#
# COMPACT_ATOMS: atom_id res chain seq x y z
N MET A 1 -11.88 -18.11 -22.21
CA MET A 1 -11.72 -17.93 -20.75
C MET A 1 -12.86 -17.04 -20.25
N ALA A 2 -13.76 -17.59 -19.45
CA ALA A 2 -14.86 -16.81 -18.88
C ALA A 2 -14.29 -15.79 -17.89
N ARG A 3 -14.54 -14.50 -18.10
CA ARG A 3 -14.30 -13.48 -17.07
C ARG A 3 -15.18 -13.85 -15.89
N SER A 4 -14.58 -14.21 -14.78
CA SER A 4 -15.29 -14.27 -13.51
C SER A 4 -15.89 -12.89 -13.28
N THR A 5 -17.22 -12.78 -13.27
CA THR A 5 -17.92 -11.64 -12.69
C THR A 5 -17.75 -11.74 -11.18
N LEU A 6 -16.53 -11.47 -10.69
CA LEU A 6 -16.28 -11.26 -9.28
C LEU A 6 -17.04 -10.01 -8.89
N ASN A 7 -18.26 -10.20 -8.39
CA ASN A 7 -18.96 -9.14 -7.68
C ASN A 7 -18.27 -8.99 -6.32
N ASP A 8 -17.17 -8.24 -6.29
CA ASP A 8 -16.41 -7.90 -5.07
C ASP A 8 -17.15 -6.85 -4.20
N THR A 9 -18.44 -6.64 -4.49
CA THR A 9 -19.29 -5.70 -3.78
C THR A 9 -20.57 -6.41 -3.36
N ASP A 10 -20.61 -6.85 -2.10
CA ASP A 10 -21.80 -7.41 -1.46
C ASP A 10 -22.29 -6.42 -0.38
N ALA A 11 -23.56 -6.03 -0.48
CA ALA A 11 -24.21 -5.13 0.47
C ALA A 11 -24.25 -5.73 1.89
N ALA A 12 -24.49 -7.05 2.01
CA ALA A 12 -24.50 -7.72 3.31
C ALA A 12 -23.09 -7.75 3.93
N ALA A 13 -22.06 -8.03 3.12
CA ALA A 13 -20.67 -7.97 3.58
C ALA A 13 -20.30 -6.55 4.04
N ARG A 14 -20.73 -5.52 3.31
CA ARG A 14 -20.53 -4.11 3.72
C ARG A 14 -21.16 -3.83 5.09
N GLU A 15 -22.40 -4.25 5.32
CA GLU A 15 -23.08 -4.04 6.61
C GLU A 15 -22.32 -4.70 7.76
N VAL A 16 -21.87 -5.95 7.58
CA VAL A 16 -21.05 -6.67 8.56
C VAL A 16 -19.74 -5.93 8.85
N LEU A 17 -19.04 -5.45 7.82
CA LEU A 17 -17.78 -4.72 7.99
C LEU A 17 -17.97 -3.38 8.71
N VAL A 18 -19.03 -2.65 8.39
CA VAL A 18 -19.37 -1.38 9.06
C VAL A 18 -19.71 -1.61 10.53
N GLU A 19 -20.52 -2.63 10.84
CA GLU A 19 -20.88 -2.91 12.22
C GLU A 19 -19.67 -3.37 13.03
N ARG A 20 -18.83 -4.24 12.46
CA ARG A 20 -17.57 -4.64 13.08
C ARG A 20 -16.67 -3.44 13.36
N TRP A 21 -16.53 -2.51 12.42
CA TRP A 21 -15.73 -1.30 12.64
C TRP A 21 -16.30 -0.43 13.77
N ARG A 22 -17.63 -0.31 13.84
CA ARG A 22 -18.32 0.46 14.90
C ARG A 22 -18.12 -0.16 16.28
N SER A 23 -18.09 -1.49 16.36
CA SER A 23 -17.89 -2.21 17.62
C SER A 23 -16.44 -2.24 18.11
N MET A 24 -15.46 -1.92 17.25
CA MET A 24 -14.05 -1.91 17.63
C MET A 24 -13.72 -0.81 18.65
N SER A 25 -12.86 -1.14 19.62
CA SER A 25 -12.19 -0.16 20.46
C SER A 25 -11.23 0.72 19.65
N ILE A 26 -10.73 1.80 20.26
CA ILE A 26 -9.75 2.67 19.61
C ILE A 26 -8.45 1.89 19.33
N GLU A 27 -8.01 1.07 20.28
CA GLU A 27 -6.81 0.24 20.16
C GLU A 27 -6.93 -0.76 19.00
N GLU A 28 -8.07 -1.44 18.88
CA GLU A 28 -8.34 -2.37 17.79
C GLU A 28 -8.34 -1.66 16.43
N ARG A 29 -8.92 -0.45 16.36
CA ARG A 29 -8.88 0.37 15.15
C ARG A 29 -7.45 0.78 14.79
N LEU A 30 -6.62 1.15 15.76
CA LEU A 30 -5.23 1.52 15.49
C LEU A 30 -4.45 0.35 14.89
N VAL A 31 -4.62 -0.86 15.45
CA VAL A 31 -4.00 -2.08 14.91
C VAL A 31 -4.50 -2.36 13.48
N GLN A 32 -5.82 -2.26 13.26
CA GLN A 32 -6.40 -2.51 11.94
C GLN A 32 -5.93 -1.50 10.89
N VAL A 33 -5.83 -0.21 11.25
CA VAL A 33 -5.35 0.85 10.35
C VAL A 33 -3.86 0.67 10.05
N ALA A 34 -3.04 0.33 11.04
CA ALA A 34 -1.63 0.04 10.83
C ALA A 34 -1.45 -1.09 9.81
N GLN A 35 -2.20 -2.18 9.95
CA GLN A 35 -2.16 -3.28 9.00
C GLN A 35 -2.58 -2.85 7.59
N ILE A 36 -3.65 -2.06 7.46
CA ILE A 36 -4.11 -1.55 6.15
C ILE A 36 -3.03 -0.68 5.50
N CYS A 37 -2.36 0.18 6.27
CA CYS A 37 -1.26 1.02 5.76
C CYS A 37 -0.11 0.17 5.22
N GLU A 38 0.29 -0.88 5.95
CA GLU A 38 1.33 -1.83 5.50
C GLU A 38 0.92 -2.60 4.25
N ASP A 39 -0.34 -3.03 4.18
CA ASP A 39 -0.85 -3.79 3.03
C ASP A 39 -0.90 -2.92 1.77
N VAL A 40 -1.38 -1.68 1.90
CA VAL A 40 -1.40 -0.70 0.80
C VAL A 40 0.02 -0.36 0.35
N GLU A 41 0.97 -0.22 1.27
CA GLU A 41 2.38 -0.03 0.93
C GLU A 41 2.96 -1.21 0.15
N ARG A 42 2.73 -2.43 0.62
CA ARG A 42 3.20 -3.66 -0.04
C ARG A 42 2.63 -3.78 -1.45
N LEU A 43 1.32 -3.55 -1.62
CA LEU A 43 0.68 -3.57 -2.93
C LEU A 43 1.27 -2.50 -3.87
N ALA A 44 1.55 -1.30 -3.35
CA ALA A 44 2.18 -0.25 -4.14
C ALA A 44 3.59 -0.63 -4.59
N LEU A 45 4.42 -1.20 -3.71
CA LEU A 45 5.76 -1.68 -4.04
C LEU A 45 5.73 -2.78 -5.10
N ILE A 46 4.83 -3.76 -4.97
CA ILE A 46 4.65 -4.81 -5.99
C ILE A 46 4.25 -4.19 -7.34
N GLY A 47 3.34 -3.21 -7.34
CA GLY A 47 2.93 -2.52 -8.56
C GLY A 47 4.08 -1.72 -9.21
N ILE A 48 4.96 -1.11 -8.42
CA ILE A 48 6.15 -0.41 -8.92
C ILE A 48 7.13 -1.42 -9.53
N ASP A 49 7.43 -2.51 -8.83
CA ASP A 49 8.34 -3.55 -9.30
C ASP A 49 7.86 -4.19 -10.62
N GLN A 50 6.57 -4.49 -10.72
CA GLN A 50 5.97 -5.00 -11.96
C GLN A 50 6.06 -4.01 -13.13
N ALA A 51 5.91 -2.71 -12.86
CA ALA A 51 6.00 -1.67 -13.88
C ALA A 51 7.45 -1.30 -14.25
N SER A 52 8.41 -1.57 -13.39
CA SER A 52 9.84 -1.26 -13.58
C SER A 52 10.71 -2.36 -12.95
N PRO A 53 10.81 -3.53 -13.61
CA PRO A 53 11.54 -4.67 -13.05
C PRO A 53 13.04 -4.38 -12.93
N GLY A 54 13.65 -4.90 -11.86
CA GLY A 54 15.10 -4.83 -11.65
C GLY A 54 15.60 -3.60 -10.88
N LEU A 55 14.69 -2.80 -10.33
CA LEU A 55 15.03 -1.82 -9.31
C LEU A 55 15.51 -2.51 -8.03
N THR A 56 16.51 -1.94 -7.38
CA THR A 56 16.91 -2.33 -6.01
C THR A 56 15.82 -1.97 -5.00
N GLU A 57 15.86 -2.57 -3.81
CA GLU A 57 14.92 -2.26 -2.75
C GLU A 57 14.90 -0.75 -2.39
N ARG A 58 16.06 -0.11 -2.36
CA ARG A 58 16.15 1.35 -2.12
C ARG A 58 15.50 2.16 -3.23
N GLU A 59 15.71 1.79 -4.48
CA GLU A 59 15.12 2.48 -5.63
C GLU A 59 13.59 2.29 -5.67
N LEU A 60 13.09 1.11 -5.33
CA LEU A 60 11.65 0.85 -5.17
C LEU A 60 11.03 1.76 -4.10
N ARG A 61 11.67 1.85 -2.93
CA ARG A 61 11.20 2.72 -1.84
C ARG A 61 11.32 4.21 -2.19
N HIS A 62 12.36 4.60 -2.93
CA HIS A 62 12.52 5.97 -3.43
C HIS A 62 11.39 6.32 -4.41
N GLU A 63 11.08 5.45 -5.36
CA GLU A 63 9.98 5.64 -6.31
C GLU A 63 8.62 5.70 -5.59
N LEU A 64 8.39 4.84 -4.58
CA LEU A 64 7.21 4.94 -3.73
C LEU A 64 7.13 6.30 -3.02
N ALA A 65 8.24 6.80 -2.48
CA ALA A 65 8.30 8.11 -1.84
C ALA A 65 8.02 9.25 -2.82
N ARG A 66 8.55 9.19 -4.06
CA ARG A 66 8.26 10.17 -5.13
C ARG A 66 6.77 10.21 -5.46
N ARG A 67 6.09 9.05 -5.53
CA ARG A 67 4.65 8.97 -5.81
C ARG A 67 3.78 9.52 -4.68
N ARG A 68 4.16 9.29 -3.42
CA ARG A 68 3.39 9.72 -2.24
C ARG A 68 3.58 11.20 -1.90
N TYR A 69 4.80 11.69 -1.99
CA TYR A 69 5.18 13.00 -1.44
C TYR A 69 5.72 13.99 -2.48
N GLY A 70 5.88 13.55 -3.73
CA GLY A 70 6.46 14.33 -4.81
C GLY A 70 7.98 14.19 -4.90
N ALA A 71 8.51 14.44 -6.10
CA ALA A 71 9.92 14.25 -6.43
C ALA A 71 10.86 15.09 -5.55
N THR A 72 10.55 16.37 -5.34
CA THR A 72 11.42 17.29 -4.59
C THR A 72 11.71 16.80 -3.17
N LEU A 73 10.68 16.38 -2.43
CA LEU A 73 10.85 15.90 -1.05
C LEU A 73 11.53 14.54 -1.02
N ALA A 74 11.13 13.63 -1.91
CA ALA A 74 11.68 12.28 -1.96
C ALA A 74 13.17 12.30 -2.35
N ASP A 75 13.55 13.06 -3.36
CA ASP A 75 14.94 13.15 -3.83
C ASP A 75 15.86 13.77 -2.76
N ALA A 76 15.37 14.77 -2.02
CA ALA A 76 16.10 15.35 -0.89
C ALA A 76 16.30 14.35 0.27
N ALA A 77 15.31 13.47 0.53
CA ALA A 77 15.42 12.45 1.57
C ALA A 77 16.33 11.27 1.17
N TYR A 78 16.52 11.05 -0.12
CA TYR A 78 17.31 9.94 -0.68
C TYR A 78 18.67 10.37 -1.23
N SER A 79 19.11 11.61 -1.04
CA SER A 79 20.39 12.13 -1.55
C SER A 79 21.66 11.56 -0.85
N GLY A 80 21.55 10.46 -0.11
CA GLY A 80 22.65 9.71 0.51
C GLY A 80 23.02 8.43 -0.27
N GLU A 81 24.13 7.78 0.11
CA GLU A 81 24.83 6.70 -0.62
C GLU A 81 23.93 5.68 -1.34
N PRO A 82 24.34 5.20 -2.53
CA PRO A 82 23.59 4.22 -3.31
C PRO A 82 23.49 2.88 -2.57
N SER A 83 22.35 2.20 -2.72
CA SER A 83 22.16 0.86 -2.15
C SER A 83 22.98 -0.17 -2.94
N PRO A 84 23.64 -1.12 -2.27
CA PRO A 84 24.15 -2.30 -2.95
C PRO A 84 23.00 -3.07 -3.62
N ARG A 85 23.32 -3.71 -4.75
CA ARG A 85 22.43 -4.56 -5.54
C ARG A 85 22.36 -5.97 -4.98
#